data_AF-A0A8B8ML91-F1
#
_entry.id   AF-A0A8B8ML91-F1
#
_cell.length_a   1.000
_cell.length_b   1.000
_cell.length_c   1.000
_cell.angle_alpha   90.00
_cell.angle_beta   90.00
_cell.angle_gamma   90.00
#
_symmetry.space_group_name_H-M   'P 1'
#
loop_
_entity.id
_entity.type
_entity.pdbx_description
1 polymer ?
#
loop_
_entity_poly.entity_id
_entity_poly.type
_entity_poly.pdbx_seq_one_letter_code
_entity_poly.pdbx_strand_id
1 'polypeptide(L)'
;MEVNVQEDAITALAQYYDFPLRCFTFQDFQLAPTLEEFEQILDLPLEGQQPYRPMKHHASLPTIANVLRIHLAGLQQAYQEKHQNRGFTREFLERQMHNLAEKEDWETFIDVLALTIYGIVLFPKHDNFVDLATIDVFLACKNRSENPVPALLADVYCTLIFCHERKGKRIICCLPMLYIWLTAHVFKRPSEIKCPITDLLRFQIGQKNGQEWANHLASLNEGHVRWHTPWQQSTTVVYHCGNYPNVPLMGTQGCINYNPIMGQRQLAYPMMGLPAEELLIPFVVYYEDGNFTELIQKARNAWARVVRKGKELGVRSCAAKASYRQWVKVRVQEIKLPFKDPGTSQESEPSNPEPFENEEVKELKVRLAKMIEKNVRVERELRESRQTCAILKRENSEKQQAYEEVWKKQKSVQSHTTKVQRCLEAANKELGLRVKERNATLYEKRQLKGALYKAKRDREEALTQASELQTRVQNMEEQIKEIVMACEAEINAEK
;
A
#
# COMPACT_ATOMS: atom_id res chain seq x y z
N MET A 1 -10.11 -21.07 16.25
CA MET A 1 -10.72 -20.81 14.93
C MET A 1 -10.22 -21.86 13.96
N GLU A 2 -11.07 -22.80 13.55
CA GLU A 2 -10.79 -23.72 12.45
C GLU A 2 -11.87 -23.52 11.39
N VAL A 3 -11.46 -23.25 10.16
CA VAL A 3 -12.36 -23.12 9.02
C VAL A 3 -12.22 -24.40 8.21
N ASN A 4 -13.31 -25.12 8.00
CA ASN A 4 -13.28 -26.41 7.29
C ASN A 4 -12.93 -26.19 5.80
N VAL A 5 -11.65 -26.36 5.47
CA VAL A 5 -11.08 -26.20 4.13
C VAL A 5 -10.29 -27.45 3.79
N GLN A 6 -10.51 -28.00 2.59
CA GLN A 6 -9.72 -29.13 2.09
C GLN A 6 -8.48 -28.59 1.38
N GLU A 7 -7.31 -28.59 2.06
CA GLU A 7 -6.04 -28.09 1.51
C GLU A 7 -5.65 -28.80 0.19
N ASP A 8 -6.00 -30.09 0.08
CA ASP A 8 -5.82 -30.91 -1.12
C ASP A 8 -6.53 -30.31 -2.35
N ALA A 9 -7.67 -29.65 -2.17
CA ALA A 9 -8.40 -28.99 -3.25
C ALA A 9 -7.58 -27.85 -3.87
N ILE A 10 -6.97 -27.03 -3.01
CA ILE A 10 -6.18 -25.86 -3.42
C ILE A 10 -4.83 -26.31 -3.98
N THR A 11 -4.24 -27.36 -3.41
CA THR A 11 -3.01 -27.97 -3.92
C THR A 11 -3.21 -28.55 -5.33
N ALA A 12 -4.33 -29.24 -5.56
CA ALA A 12 -4.69 -29.74 -6.88
C ALA A 12 -5.00 -28.60 -7.87
N LEU A 13 -5.70 -27.55 -7.42
CA LEU A 13 -5.99 -26.36 -8.22
C LEU A 13 -4.73 -25.64 -8.70
N ALA A 14 -3.70 -25.52 -7.85
CA ALA A 14 -2.45 -24.85 -8.18
C ALA A 14 -1.73 -25.46 -9.40
N GLN A 15 -1.97 -26.75 -9.72
CA GLN A 15 -1.42 -27.41 -10.90
C GLN A 15 -1.94 -26.82 -12.22
N TYR A 16 -3.10 -26.15 -12.19
CA TYR A 16 -3.73 -25.54 -13.37
C TYR A 16 -3.37 -24.06 -13.52
N TYR A 17 -2.50 -23.51 -12.67
CA TYR A 17 -2.18 -22.09 -12.68
C TYR A 17 -1.32 -21.70 -13.90
N ASP A 18 -1.90 -20.90 -14.78
CA ASP A 18 -1.25 -20.29 -15.95
C ASP A 18 -0.58 -18.98 -15.52
N PHE A 19 0.71 -19.10 -15.13
CA PHE A 19 1.49 -17.99 -14.60
C PHE A 19 1.42 -16.74 -15.49
N PRO A 20 1.73 -16.78 -16.80
CA PRO A 20 1.71 -15.57 -17.65
C PRO A 20 0.35 -14.86 -17.68
N LEU A 21 -0.75 -15.61 -17.64
CA LEU A 21 -2.09 -15.05 -17.75
C LEU A 21 -2.70 -14.61 -16.41
N ARG A 22 -2.15 -15.08 -15.27
CA ARG A 22 -2.70 -14.87 -13.91
C ARG A 22 -4.10 -15.48 -13.75
N CYS A 23 -4.27 -16.69 -14.24
CA CYS A 23 -5.53 -17.44 -14.15
C CYS A 23 -5.27 -18.95 -14.01
N PHE A 24 -6.33 -19.72 -13.84
CA PHE A 24 -6.33 -21.18 -13.93
C PHE A 24 -6.83 -21.58 -15.31
N THR A 25 -6.03 -22.34 -16.05
CA THR A 25 -6.36 -22.85 -17.38
C THR A 25 -6.77 -24.32 -17.27
N PHE A 26 -8.00 -24.63 -17.68
CA PHE A 26 -8.56 -25.98 -17.77
C PHE A 26 -8.58 -26.43 -19.24
N GLN A 27 -9.09 -27.64 -19.51
CA GLN A 27 -9.02 -28.27 -20.83
C GLN A 27 -9.62 -27.41 -21.96
N ASP A 28 -10.75 -26.75 -21.70
CA ASP A 28 -11.51 -25.98 -22.70
C ASP A 28 -12.00 -24.62 -22.17
N PHE A 29 -11.61 -24.23 -20.96
CA PHE A 29 -11.99 -22.95 -20.35
C PHE A 29 -10.93 -22.41 -19.38
N GLN A 30 -11.13 -21.19 -18.90
CA GLN A 30 -10.27 -20.55 -17.90
C GLN A 30 -11.13 -19.95 -16.78
N LEU A 31 -10.57 -19.89 -15.57
CA LEU A 31 -11.14 -19.23 -14.40
C LEU A 31 -10.06 -18.41 -13.69
N ALA A 32 -10.44 -17.30 -13.08
CA ALA A 32 -9.56 -16.46 -12.29
C ALA A 32 -10.30 -15.94 -11.04
N PRO A 33 -9.70 -15.97 -9.84
CA PRO A 33 -10.23 -15.25 -8.69
C PRO A 33 -10.35 -13.75 -9.02
N THR A 34 -11.53 -13.16 -8.81
CA THR A 34 -11.79 -11.75 -9.15
C THR A 34 -11.95 -10.86 -7.93
N LEU A 35 -11.71 -9.56 -8.11
CA LEU A 35 -11.93 -8.56 -7.06
C LEU A 35 -13.39 -8.54 -6.64
N GLU A 36 -14.32 -8.61 -7.60
CA GLU A 36 -15.76 -8.56 -7.38
C GLU A 36 -16.27 -9.80 -6.63
N GLU A 37 -15.73 -10.99 -6.92
CA GLU A 37 -16.06 -12.20 -6.17
C GLU A 37 -15.50 -12.13 -4.74
N PHE A 38 -14.27 -11.64 -4.56
CA PHE A 38 -13.66 -11.51 -3.23
C PHE A 38 -14.36 -10.44 -2.36
N GLU A 39 -14.77 -9.33 -2.96
CA GLU A 39 -15.62 -8.30 -2.36
C GLU A 39 -16.90 -8.92 -1.78
N GLN A 40 -17.56 -9.77 -2.55
CA GLN A 40 -18.81 -10.41 -2.12
C GLN A 40 -18.58 -11.49 -1.07
N ILE A 41 -17.48 -12.24 -1.16
CA ILE A 41 -17.16 -13.28 -0.16
C ILE A 41 -16.90 -12.65 1.22
N LEU A 42 -16.22 -11.50 1.26
CA LEU A 42 -15.93 -10.80 2.51
C LEU A 42 -17.02 -9.81 2.94
N ASP A 43 -18.00 -9.54 2.08
CA ASP A 43 -19.00 -8.49 2.27
C ASP A 43 -18.36 -7.10 2.50
N LEU A 44 -17.30 -6.80 1.71
CA LEU A 44 -16.50 -5.57 1.83
C LEU A 44 -16.50 -4.79 0.51
N PRO A 45 -17.41 -3.81 0.33
CA PRO A 45 -17.59 -3.13 -0.94
C PRO A 45 -16.33 -2.40 -1.41
N LEU A 46 -15.99 -2.56 -2.68
CA LEU A 46 -14.86 -1.88 -3.31
C LEU A 46 -15.21 -0.46 -3.75
N GLU A 47 -16.50 -0.15 -3.91
CA GLU A 47 -16.96 1.18 -4.28
C GLU A 47 -16.84 2.14 -3.08
N GLY A 48 -16.27 3.32 -3.31
CA GLY A 48 -16.07 4.33 -2.27
C GLY A 48 -14.91 4.08 -1.30
N GLN A 49 -14.27 2.90 -1.33
CA GLN A 49 -13.13 2.57 -0.47
C GLN A 49 -11.81 2.60 -1.25
N GLN A 50 -10.75 3.05 -0.59
CA GLN A 50 -9.39 2.96 -1.12
C GLN A 50 -8.81 1.57 -0.80
N PRO A 51 -8.03 0.96 -1.70
CA PRO A 51 -7.37 -0.30 -1.39
C PRO A 51 -6.37 -0.12 -0.24
N TYR A 52 -5.99 -1.22 0.42
CA TYR A 52 -4.81 -1.23 1.29
C TYR A 52 -3.59 -0.61 0.61
N ARG A 53 -2.94 0.32 1.30
CA ARG A 53 -1.72 1.01 0.84
C ARG A 53 -0.56 0.64 1.77
N PRO A 54 0.33 -0.28 1.33
CA PRO A 54 1.51 -0.64 2.09
C PRO A 54 2.33 0.60 2.48
N MET A 55 2.73 0.70 3.75
CA MET A 55 3.60 1.76 4.24
C MET A 55 5.08 1.40 4.04
N LYS A 56 5.98 2.40 4.09
CA LYS A 56 7.43 2.14 4.03
C LYS A 56 7.97 1.47 5.29
N HIS A 57 7.29 1.67 6.42
CA HIS A 57 7.68 1.18 7.72
C HIS A 57 6.45 0.60 8.40
N HIS A 58 6.66 -0.49 9.13
CA HIS A 58 5.62 -1.11 9.95
C HIS A 58 5.19 -0.23 11.12
N ALA A 59 3.99 -0.49 11.63
CA ALA A 59 3.47 0.16 12.83
C ALA A 59 4.43 0.01 14.02
N SER A 60 4.58 1.10 14.77
CA SER A 60 5.43 1.11 15.95
C SER A 60 4.79 0.31 17.11
N LEU A 61 5.62 -0.30 17.97
CA LEU A 61 5.12 -1.03 19.15
C LEU A 61 4.17 -0.19 20.04
N PRO A 62 4.38 1.12 20.26
CA PRO A 62 3.40 1.95 20.98
C PRO A 62 2.03 2.01 20.31
N THR A 63 1.98 2.05 18.97
CA THR A 63 0.72 2.03 18.21
C THR A 63 -0.01 0.72 18.42
N ILE A 64 0.72 -0.40 18.34
CA ILE A 64 0.18 -1.75 18.55
C ILE A 64 -0.29 -1.92 19.99
N ALA A 65 0.50 -1.47 20.97
CA ALA A 65 0.17 -1.52 22.40
C ALA A 65 -1.13 -0.80 22.72
N ASN A 66 -1.35 0.36 22.10
CA ASN A 66 -2.58 1.12 22.27
C ASN A 66 -3.81 0.36 21.76
N VAL A 67 -3.71 -0.29 20.60
CA VAL A 67 -4.82 -1.06 20.02
C VAL A 67 -5.11 -2.34 20.80
N LEU A 68 -4.07 -3.00 21.30
CA LEU A 68 -4.26 -4.22 22.12
C LEU A 68 -4.58 -3.92 23.59
N ARG A 69 -4.56 -2.65 24.02
CA ARG A 69 -4.67 -2.21 25.43
C ARG A 69 -3.70 -2.94 26.37
N ILE A 70 -2.46 -3.14 25.92
CA ILE A 70 -1.41 -3.82 26.69
C ILE A 70 -0.31 -2.81 27.04
N HIS A 71 0.21 -2.89 28.26
CA HIS A 71 1.36 -2.08 28.66
C HIS A 71 2.58 -2.39 27.77
N LEU A 72 3.29 -1.36 27.30
CA LEU A 72 4.36 -1.50 26.32
C LEU A 72 5.43 -2.54 26.73
N ALA A 73 5.80 -2.58 28.01
CA ALA A 73 6.76 -3.57 28.52
C ALA A 73 6.28 -5.02 28.36
N GLY A 74 4.99 -5.28 28.59
CA GLY A 74 4.39 -6.60 28.39
C GLY A 74 4.31 -6.96 26.91
N LEU A 75 4.02 -5.99 26.05
CA LEU A 75 4.02 -6.19 24.60
C LEU A 75 5.43 -6.50 24.08
N GLN A 76 6.45 -5.79 24.56
CA GLN A 76 7.86 -6.03 24.20
C GLN A 76 8.33 -7.43 24.58
N GLN A 77 7.88 -7.97 25.71
CA GLN A 77 8.19 -9.35 26.12
C GLN A 77 7.54 -10.39 25.20
N ALA A 78 6.36 -10.10 24.68
CA ALA A 78 5.63 -10.99 23.77
C ALA A 78 6.07 -10.84 22.30
N TYR A 79 6.81 -9.79 21.97
CA TYR A 79 7.26 -9.49 20.62
C TYR A 79 8.39 -10.43 20.20
N GLN A 80 8.14 -11.24 19.18
CA GLN A 80 9.03 -12.33 18.76
C GLN A 80 9.45 -12.20 17.30
N GLU A 81 10.61 -12.77 16.98
CA GLU A 81 11.08 -12.96 15.62
C GLU A 81 10.97 -14.45 15.24
N LYS A 82 10.23 -14.74 14.17
CA LYS A 82 10.02 -16.08 13.62
C LYS A 82 10.32 -16.04 12.13
N HIS A 83 11.33 -16.81 11.70
CA HIS A 83 11.78 -16.87 10.29
C HIS A 83 11.94 -15.49 9.66
N GLN A 84 12.73 -14.59 10.29
CA GLN A 84 13.00 -13.21 9.85
C GLN A 84 11.79 -12.26 9.84
N ASN A 85 10.63 -12.71 10.31
CA ASN A 85 9.43 -11.89 10.46
C ASN A 85 9.19 -11.61 11.94
N ARG A 86 8.77 -10.39 12.26
CA ARG A 86 8.45 -10.01 13.63
C ARG A 86 6.94 -9.92 13.84
N GLY A 87 6.50 -10.13 15.07
CA GLY A 87 5.07 -10.19 15.37
C GLY A 87 4.76 -10.86 16.70
N PHE A 88 3.58 -11.47 16.78
CA PHE A 88 3.04 -12.09 17.99
C PHE A 88 2.46 -13.47 17.69
N THR A 89 2.54 -14.37 18.67
CA THR A 89 1.94 -15.69 18.55
C THR A 89 0.43 -15.64 18.76
N ARG A 90 -0.29 -16.60 18.18
CA ARG A 90 -1.73 -16.76 18.38
C ARG A 90 -2.08 -16.94 19.85
N GLU A 91 -1.29 -17.72 20.58
CA GLU A 91 -1.52 -17.99 22.00
C GLU A 91 -1.41 -16.72 22.84
N PHE A 92 -0.50 -15.81 22.50
CA PHE A 92 -0.44 -14.51 23.16
C PHE A 92 -1.72 -13.71 22.93
N LEU A 93 -2.20 -13.61 21.68
CA LEU A 93 -3.42 -12.87 21.36
C LEU A 93 -4.66 -13.50 22.02
N GLU A 94 -4.75 -14.83 22.06
CA GLU A 94 -5.83 -15.56 22.74
C GLU A 94 -5.84 -15.29 24.26
N ARG A 95 -4.68 -15.28 24.92
CA ARG A 95 -4.60 -14.88 26.33
C ARG A 95 -5.07 -13.45 26.55
N GLN A 96 -4.75 -12.54 25.63
CA GLN A 96 -5.21 -11.15 25.76
C GLN A 96 -6.71 -11.03 25.54
N MET A 97 -7.29 -11.78 24.61
CA MET A 97 -8.75 -11.89 24.48
C MET A 97 -9.39 -12.40 25.77
N HIS A 98 -8.83 -13.42 26.42
CA HIS A 98 -9.33 -13.90 27.72
C HIS A 98 -9.27 -12.80 28.80
N ASN A 99 -8.14 -12.10 28.93
CA ASN A 99 -7.98 -11.00 29.89
C ASN A 99 -8.96 -9.84 29.64
N LEU A 100 -9.28 -9.56 28.38
CA LEU A 100 -10.22 -8.50 27.99
C LEU A 100 -11.67 -8.91 28.28
N ALA A 101 -12.02 -10.17 28.05
CA ALA A 101 -13.33 -10.72 28.38
C ALA A 101 -13.59 -10.71 29.90
N GLU A 102 -12.60 -11.05 30.73
CA GLU A 102 -12.69 -10.96 32.20
C GLU A 102 -12.91 -9.53 32.70
N LYS A 103 -12.44 -8.54 31.94
CA LYS A 103 -12.60 -7.11 32.23
C LYS A 103 -13.81 -6.49 31.53
N GLU A 104 -14.58 -7.28 30.79
CA GLU A 104 -15.71 -6.84 29.96
C GLU A 104 -15.36 -5.75 28.93
N ASP A 105 -14.10 -5.66 28.49
CA ASP A 105 -13.65 -4.74 27.44
C ASP A 105 -13.91 -5.35 26.05
N TRP A 106 -15.19 -5.33 25.65
CA TRP A 106 -15.66 -5.95 24.42
C TRP A 106 -15.16 -5.26 23.15
N GLU A 107 -14.96 -3.94 23.18
CA GLU A 107 -14.47 -3.19 22.01
C GLU A 107 -13.05 -3.64 21.65
N THR A 108 -12.14 -3.64 22.64
CA THR A 108 -10.77 -4.11 22.43
C THR A 108 -10.75 -5.61 22.15
N PHE A 109 -11.60 -6.40 22.81
CA PHE A 109 -11.73 -7.83 22.51
C PHE A 109 -11.98 -8.09 21.02
N ILE A 110 -12.92 -7.35 20.42
CA ILE A 110 -13.24 -7.46 18.99
C ILE A 110 -12.04 -7.06 18.13
N ASP A 111 -11.27 -6.05 18.53
CA ASP A 111 -10.05 -5.65 17.84
C ASP A 111 -8.97 -6.73 17.86
N VAL A 112 -8.73 -7.37 19.02
CA VAL A 112 -7.75 -8.46 19.13
C VAL A 112 -8.22 -9.69 18.35
N LEU A 113 -9.52 -9.99 18.40
CA LEU A 113 -10.12 -11.07 17.61
C LEU A 113 -9.97 -10.81 16.10
N ALA A 114 -10.28 -9.60 15.66
CA ALA A 114 -10.11 -9.19 14.26
C ALA A 114 -8.65 -9.28 13.83
N LEU A 115 -7.70 -8.77 14.61
CA LEU A 115 -6.28 -8.90 14.31
C LEU A 115 -5.86 -10.37 14.20
N THR A 116 -6.36 -11.23 15.09
CA THR A 116 -6.09 -12.67 15.06
C THR A 116 -6.67 -13.31 13.79
N ILE A 117 -7.89 -12.93 13.37
CA ILE A 117 -8.48 -13.40 12.11
C ILE A 117 -7.63 -12.94 10.91
N TYR A 118 -7.18 -11.68 10.92
CA TYR A 118 -6.32 -11.16 9.86
C TYR A 118 -5.02 -11.98 9.75
N GLY A 119 -4.32 -12.21 10.86
CA GLY A 119 -3.04 -12.91 10.87
C GLY A 119 -3.09 -14.41 10.64
N ILE A 120 -4.14 -15.08 11.12
CA ILE A 120 -4.22 -16.54 11.08
C ILE A 120 -4.98 -17.03 9.84
N VAL A 121 -5.97 -16.27 9.36
CA VAL A 121 -6.87 -16.72 8.29
C VAL A 121 -6.70 -15.93 7.00
N LEU A 122 -6.67 -14.59 7.07
CA LEU A 122 -6.69 -13.75 5.88
C LEU A 122 -5.30 -13.59 5.25
N PHE A 123 -4.30 -13.30 6.07
CA PHE A 123 -2.91 -13.09 5.66
C PHE A 123 -1.96 -14.04 6.39
N PRO A 124 -2.18 -15.36 6.31
CA PRO A 124 -1.29 -16.30 6.98
C PRO A 124 0.10 -16.22 6.34
N LYS A 125 1.13 -16.05 7.17
CA LYS A 125 2.55 -16.16 6.76
C LYS A 125 3.24 -17.34 7.43
N HIS A 126 3.02 -17.52 8.73
CA HIS A 126 3.57 -18.62 9.53
C HIS A 126 2.47 -19.19 10.43
N ASP A 127 2.55 -20.49 10.72
CA ASP A 127 1.57 -21.14 11.60
C ASP A 127 1.52 -20.47 12.97
N ASN A 128 0.29 -20.22 13.45
CA ASN A 128 -0.03 -19.62 14.75
C ASN A 128 0.74 -18.32 15.05
N PHE A 129 0.98 -17.50 14.03
CA PHE A 129 1.75 -16.27 14.18
C PHE A 129 1.18 -15.14 13.32
N VAL A 130 1.08 -13.96 13.92
CA VAL A 130 0.61 -12.73 13.27
C VAL A 130 1.80 -11.79 13.10
N ASP A 131 2.22 -11.57 11.86
CA ASP A 131 3.37 -10.73 11.53
C ASP A 131 3.03 -9.23 11.43
N LEU A 132 4.06 -8.40 11.38
CA LEU A 132 3.91 -6.94 11.26
C LEU A 132 3.21 -6.51 9.97
N ALA A 133 3.43 -7.21 8.85
CA ALA A 133 2.78 -6.87 7.59
C ALA A 133 1.26 -7.04 7.70
N THR A 134 0.79 -8.09 8.38
CA THR A 134 -0.62 -8.29 8.65
C THR A 134 -1.19 -7.26 9.63
N ILE A 135 -0.42 -6.93 10.68
CA ILE A 135 -0.80 -5.88 11.63
C ILE A 135 -1.00 -4.54 10.88
N ASP A 136 -0.15 -4.21 9.93
CA ASP A 136 -0.31 -3.00 9.12
C ASP A 136 -1.59 -3.02 8.28
N VAL A 137 -1.96 -4.15 7.67
CA VAL A 137 -3.23 -4.27 6.95
C VAL A 137 -4.41 -4.09 7.89
N PHE A 138 -4.39 -4.74 9.05
CA PHE A 138 -5.44 -4.60 10.06
C PHE A 138 -5.59 -3.13 10.50
N LEU A 139 -4.48 -2.46 10.83
CA LEU A 139 -4.50 -1.05 11.24
C LEU A 139 -4.93 -0.12 10.11
N ALA A 140 -4.61 -0.43 8.85
CA ALA A 140 -5.09 0.30 7.69
C ALA A 140 -6.60 0.19 7.55
N CYS A 141 -7.16 -1.00 7.72
CA CYS A 141 -8.60 -1.23 7.67
C CYS A 141 -9.31 -0.50 8.83
N LYS A 142 -8.82 -0.68 10.06
CA LYS A 142 -9.40 -0.11 11.27
C LYS A 142 -9.32 1.42 11.32
N ASN A 143 -8.13 1.99 11.08
CA ASN A 143 -7.86 3.41 11.35
C ASN A 143 -7.98 4.30 10.10
N ARG A 144 -7.91 3.72 8.89
CA ARG A 144 -7.91 4.48 7.62
C ARG A 144 -9.05 4.08 6.68
N SER A 145 -9.89 3.12 7.08
CA SER A 145 -10.98 2.59 6.24
C SER A 145 -10.50 2.11 4.87
N GLU A 146 -9.29 1.55 4.81
CA GLU A 146 -8.74 0.94 3.61
C GLU A 146 -9.32 -0.48 3.43
N ASN A 147 -9.56 -0.88 2.19
CA ASN A 147 -10.15 -2.17 1.85
C ASN A 147 -9.06 -3.25 1.70
N PRO A 148 -9.14 -4.39 2.42
CA PRO A 148 -8.17 -5.48 2.35
C PRO A 148 -8.36 -6.42 1.16
N VAL A 149 -9.50 -6.39 0.45
CA VAL A 149 -9.83 -7.28 -0.67
C VAL A 149 -8.74 -7.30 -1.74
N PRO A 150 -8.24 -6.15 -2.24
CA PRO A 150 -7.17 -6.14 -3.24
C PRO A 150 -5.87 -6.74 -2.72
N ALA A 151 -5.58 -6.60 -1.42
CA ALA A 151 -4.40 -7.17 -0.79
C ALA A 151 -4.50 -8.69 -0.67
N LEU A 152 -5.68 -9.22 -0.32
CA LEU A 152 -5.94 -10.66 -0.26
C LEU A 152 -5.77 -11.31 -1.62
N LEU A 153 -6.35 -10.70 -2.66
CA LEU A 153 -6.20 -11.20 -4.01
C LEU A 153 -4.73 -11.12 -4.49
N ALA A 154 -4.01 -10.06 -4.11
CA ALA A 154 -2.57 -9.93 -4.41
C ALA A 154 -1.78 -11.11 -3.82
N ASP A 155 -2.01 -11.42 -2.54
CA ASP A 155 -1.27 -12.48 -1.84
C ASP A 155 -1.63 -13.87 -2.36
N VAL A 156 -2.87 -14.10 -2.80
CA VAL A 156 -3.23 -15.33 -3.54
C VAL A 156 -2.38 -15.46 -4.79
N TYR A 157 -2.32 -14.44 -5.64
CA TYR A 157 -1.54 -14.51 -6.88
C TYR A 157 -0.04 -14.59 -6.65
N CYS A 158 0.52 -13.83 -5.70
CA CYS A 158 1.92 -13.93 -5.31
C CYS A 158 2.28 -15.34 -4.86
N THR A 159 1.41 -15.96 -4.05
CA THR A 159 1.61 -17.34 -3.58
C THR A 159 1.54 -18.35 -4.72
N LEU A 160 0.59 -18.21 -5.65
CA LEU A 160 0.49 -19.10 -6.81
C LEU A 160 1.72 -19.01 -7.72
N ILE A 161 2.25 -17.79 -7.93
CA ILE A 161 3.53 -17.59 -8.64
C ILE A 161 4.66 -18.30 -7.90
N PHE A 162 4.79 -18.03 -6.60
CA PHE A 162 5.87 -18.59 -5.80
C PHE A 162 5.85 -20.12 -5.79
N CYS A 163 4.67 -20.73 -5.71
CA CYS A 163 4.49 -22.18 -5.80
C CYS A 163 4.92 -22.73 -7.18
N HIS A 164 4.61 -22.01 -8.26
CA HIS A 164 5.02 -22.35 -9.63
C HIS A 164 6.56 -22.27 -9.79
N GLU A 165 7.17 -21.17 -9.36
CA GLU A 165 8.62 -20.93 -9.51
C GLU A 165 9.49 -21.88 -8.67
N ARG A 166 9.03 -22.25 -7.45
CA ARG A 166 9.84 -23.00 -6.48
C ARG A 166 9.44 -24.47 -6.31
N LYS A 167 8.74 -25.06 -7.30
CA LYS A 167 8.41 -26.50 -7.37
C LYS A 167 7.66 -27.04 -6.14
N GLY A 168 6.52 -26.43 -5.79
CA GLY A 168 5.56 -27.07 -4.87
C GLY A 168 5.79 -26.83 -3.37
N LYS A 169 6.25 -25.63 -2.99
CA LYS A 169 6.17 -25.20 -1.58
C LYS A 169 4.72 -25.03 -1.13
N ARG A 170 4.51 -25.08 0.19
CA ARG A 170 3.23 -24.86 0.88
C ARG A 170 2.55 -23.58 0.37
N ILE A 171 1.24 -23.65 0.14
CA ILE A 171 0.40 -22.52 -0.27
C ILE A 171 0.16 -21.63 0.95
N ILE A 172 0.68 -20.40 0.91
CA ILE A 172 0.64 -19.41 2.00
C ILE A 172 -0.26 -18.25 1.56
N CYS A 173 -1.58 -18.44 1.62
CA CYS A 173 -2.57 -17.40 1.35
C CYS A 173 -3.87 -17.72 2.11
N CYS A 174 -4.89 -16.88 1.97
CA CYS A 174 -6.22 -17.16 2.54
C CYS A 174 -6.87 -18.39 1.87
N LEU A 175 -6.61 -19.60 2.39
CA LEU A 175 -7.16 -20.84 1.87
C LEU A 175 -8.69 -20.86 1.88
N PRO A 176 -9.39 -20.39 2.94
CA PRO A 176 -10.86 -20.34 2.92
C PRO A 176 -11.43 -19.53 1.77
N MET A 177 -10.87 -18.36 1.48
CA MET A 177 -11.32 -17.51 0.38
C MET A 177 -11.21 -18.23 -0.97
N LEU A 178 -10.03 -18.81 -1.24
CA LEU A 178 -9.79 -19.51 -2.50
C LEU A 178 -10.63 -20.79 -2.62
N TYR A 179 -10.89 -21.46 -1.50
CA TYR A 179 -11.74 -22.66 -1.44
C TYR A 179 -13.22 -22.34 -1.66
N ILE A 180 -13.74 -21.28 -1.02
CA ILE A 180 -15.11 -20.79 -1.28
C ILE A 180 -15.28 -20.45 -2.75
N TRP A 181 -14.32 -19.72 -3.31
CA TRP A 181 -14.29 -19.35 -4.72
C TRP A 181 -14.31 -20.59 -5.62
N LEU A 182 -13.36 -21.51 -5.47
CA LEU A 182 -13.26 -22.70 -6.31
C LEU A 182 -14.57 -23.51 -6.29
N THR A 183 -15.05 -23.80 -5.09
CA THR A 183 -16.22 -24.66 -4.90
C THR A 183 -17.53 -24.00 -5.35
N ALA A 184 -17.57 -22.67 -5.46
CA ALA A 184 -18.72 -21.95 -6.00
C ALA A 184 -18.91 -22.19 -7.50
N HIS A 185 -17.80 -22.36 -8.20
CA HIS A 185 -17.77 -22.57 -9.65
C HIS A 185 -17.86 -24.05 -10.04
N VAL A 186 -17.24 -24.95 -9.28
CA VAL A 186 -17.11 -26.36 -9.69
C VAL A 186 -18.17 -27.31 -9.10
N PHE A 187 -18.94 -26.86 -8.11
CA PHE A 187 -20.05 -27.65 -7.55
C PHE A 187 -21.42 -27.00 -7.75
N LYS A 188 -22.42 -27.86 -7.97
CA LYS A 188 -23.84 -27.45 -7.94
C LYS A 188 -24.22 -27.12 -6.50
N ARG A 189 -24.64 -25.88 -6.30
CA ARG A 189 -25.13 -25.32 -5.03
C ARG A 189 -26.63 -25.02 -5.09
N PRO A 190 -27.36 -25.14 -3.96
CA PRO A 190 -28.75 -24.71 -3.84
C PRO A 190 -28.92 -23.22 -4.18
N SER A 191 -30.00 -22.87 -4.88
CA SER A 191 -30.30 -21.49 -5.28
C SER A 191 -30.65 -20.54 -4.12
N GLU A 192 -30.90 -21.08 -2.93
CA GLU A 192 -31.35 -20.32 -1.75
C GLU A 192 -30.20 -19.61 -1.01
N ILE A 193 -28.95 -19.97 -1.30
CA ILE A 193 -27.80 -19.43 -0.59
C ILE A 193 -27.45 -18.03 -1.14
N LYS A 194 -27.66 -17.01 -0.31
CA LYS A 194 -27.44 -15.60 -0.65
C LYS A 194 -26.12 -15.01 -0.15
N CYS A 195 -25.38 -15.73 0.70
CA CYS A 195 -24.14 -15.26 1.33
C CYS A 195 -23.02 -16.30 1.19
N PRO A 196 -21.80 -15.94 0.74
CA PRO A 196 -20.72 -16.90 0.48
C PRO A 196 -20.14 -17.57 1.73
N ILE A 197 -20.07 -16.84 2.85
CA ILE A 197 -19.61 -17.42 4.13
C ILE A 197 -20.64 -18.41 4.67
N THR A 198 -21.92 -18.05 4.59
CA THR A 198 -23.01 -18.97 4.95
C THR A 198 -22.98 -20.22 4.06
N ASP A 199 -22.58 -20.05 2.80
CA ASP A 199 -22.38 -21.17 1.89
C ASP A 199 -21.32 -22.15 2.40
N LEU A 200 -20.13 -21.66 2.78
CA LEU A 200 -19.08 -22.52 3.32
C LEU A 200 -19.55 -23.32 4.55
N LEU A 201 -20.34 -22.69 5.42
CA LEU A 201 -20.83 -23.32 6.65
C LEU A 201 -21.91 -24.38 6.40
N ARG A 202 -22.72 -24.23 5.34
CA ARG A 202 -23.87 -25.09 5.04
C ARG A 202 -23.59 -26.14 3.97
N PHE A 203 -22.73 -25.83 3.01
CA PHE A 203 -22.41 -26.69 1.88
C PHE A 203 -21.18 -27.55 2.20
N GLN A 204 -21.43 -28.73 2.76
CA GLN A 204 -20.37 -29.68 3.06
C GLN A 204 -20.09 -30.54 1.83
N ILE A 205 -18.95 -30.31 1.20
CA ILE A 205 -18.38 -31.24 0.23
C ILE A 205 -17.80 -32.40 1.03
N GLY A 206 -18.14 -33.63 0.64
CA GLY A 206 -17.53 -34.82 1.23
C GLY A 206 -16.01 -34.73 1.20
N GLN A 207 -15.34 -35.24 2.24
CA GLN A 207 -13.88 -35.23 2.29
C GLN A 207 -13.32 -35.93 1.05
N LYS A 208 -12.42 -35.25 0.34
CA LYS A 208 -11.72 -35.75 -0.83
C LYS A 208 -10.23 -35.65 -0.59
N ASN A 209 -9.51 -36.71 -0.89
CA ASN A 209 -8.04 -36.67 -0.90
C ASN A 209 -7.52 -35.98 -2.18
N GLY A 210 -6.22 -35.69 -2.20
CA GLY A 210 -5.56 -35.04 -3.34
C GLY A 210 -5.80 -35.70 -4.70
N GLN A 211 -5.87 -37.03 -4.79
CA GLN A 211 -6.13 -37.74 -6.06
C GLN A 211 -7.57 -37.57 -6.53
N GLU A 212 -8.53 -37.60 -5.60
CA GLU A 212 -9.94 -37.36 -5.90
C GLU A 212 -10.18 -35.92 -6.38
N TRP A 213 -9.50 -34.94 -5.77
CA TRP A 213 -9.51 -33.56 -6.24
C TRP A 213 -8.86 -33.40 -7.61
N ALA A 214 -7.69 -34.00 -7.82
CA ALA A 214 -7.01 -33.95 -9.12
C ALA A 214 -7.88 -34.54 -10.23
N ASN A 215 -8.50 -35.70 -10.00
CA ASN A 215 -9.41 -36.34 -10.94
C ASN A 215 -10.65 -35.48 -11.20
N HIS A 216 -11.25 -34.91 -10.16
CA HIS A 216 -12.40 -34.03 -10.30
C HIS A 216 -12.07 -32.82 -11.17
N LEU A 217 -11.01 -32.08 -10.85
CA LEU A 217 -10.59 -30.89 -11.60
C LEU A 217 -10.21 -31.22 -13.05
N ALA A 218 -9.55 -32.37 -13.29
CA ALA A 218 -9.18 -32.81 -14.63
C ALA A 218 -10.39 -33.18 -15.50
N SER A 219 -11.52 -33.52 -14.89
CA SER A 219 -12.77 -33.86 -15.58
C SER A 219 -13.70 -32.67 -15.85
N LEU A 220 -13.34 -31.48 -15.36
CA LEU A 220 -14.13 -30.28 -15.60
C LEU A 220 -14.08 -29.88 -17.07
N ASN A 221 -15.24 -29.53 -17.61
CA ASN A 221 -15.38 -28.83 -18.88
C ASN A 221 -16.27 -27.60 -18.66
N GLU A 222 -16.41 -26.75 -19.67
CA GLU A 222 -17.16 -25.51 -19.50
C GLU A 222 -18.64 -25.68 -19.09
N GLY A 223 -19.24 -26.84 -19.39
CA GLY A 223 -20.63 -27.17 -19.06
C GLY A 223 -20.82 -27.59 -17.60
N HIS A 224 -19.73 -28.01 -16.94
CA HIS A 224 -19.71 -28.31 -15.50
C HIS A 224 -19.50 -27.06 -14.63
N VAL A 225 -19.06 -25.95 -15.23
CA VAL A 225 -18.73 -24.73 -14.52
C VAL A 225 -19.96 -23.84 -14.35
N ARG A 226 -20.21 -23.44 -13.11
CA ARG A 226 -21.09 -22.31 -12.82
C ARG A 226 -20.32 -21.02 -13.07
N TRP A 227 -20.65 -20.33 -14.15
CA TRP A 227 -20.01 -19.05 -14.51
C TRP A 227 -20.35 -17.93 -13.54
N HIS A 228 -21.59 -17.86 -13.03
CA HIS A 228 -22.02 -16.77 -12.15
C HIS A 228 -22.39 -17.31 -10.78
N THR A 229 -21.86 -16.71 -9.73
CA THR A 229 -22.25 -17.05 -8.37
C THR A 229 -23.65 -16.47 -8.06
N PRO A 230 -24.48 -17.15 -7.24
CA PRO A 230 -25.82 -16.67 -6.88
C PRO A 230 -25.86 -15.31 -6.18
N TRP A 231 -24.76 -14.93 -5.53
CA TRP A 231 -24.62 -13.67 -4.80
C TRP A 231 -23.92 -12.58 -5.62
N GLN A 232 -23.66 -12.80 -6.92
CA GLN A 232 -23.04 -11.80 -7.78
C GLN A 232 -23.97 -10.62 -8.04
N GLN A 233 -23.65 -9.48 -7.44
CA GLN A 233 -24.43 -8.24 -7.55
C GLN A 233 -23.74 -7.17 -8.40
N SER A 234 -22.41 -7.26 -8.57
CA SER A 234 -21.63 -6.25 -9.27
C SER A 234 -22.04 -6.16 -10.75
N THR A 235 -22.41 -4.94 -11.17
CA THR A 235 -22.76 -4.62 -12.56
C THR A 235 -21.58 -4.04 -13.33
N THR A 236 -20.53 -3.61 -12.61
CA THR A 236 -19.29 -3.09 -13.18
C THR A 236 -18.09 -3.88 -12.66
N VAL A 237 -17.02 -3.88 -13.45
CA VAL A 237 -15.77 -4.60 -13.20
C VAL A 237 -14.63 -3.60 -13.11
N VAL A 238 -13.77 -3.71 -12.11
CA VAL A 238 -12.50 -2.99 -12.05
C VAL A 238 -11.61 -3.50 -13.18
N TYR A 239 -11.46 -2.72 -14.24
CA TYR A 239 -10.83 -3.19 -15.49
C TYR A 239 -9.34 -2.84 -15.55
N HIS A 240 -8.96 -1.63 -15.15
CA HIS A 240 -7.57 -1.21 -15.03
C HIS A 240 -7.42 0.02 -14.12
N CYS A 241 -6.20 0.34 -13.70
CA CYS A 241 -5.93 1.48 -12.82
C CYS A 241 -4.85 2.42 -13.38
N GLY A 242 -5.09 3.73 -13.33
CA GLY A 242 -4.11 4.75 -13.69
C GLY A 242 -3.64 4.61 -15.15
N ASN A 243 -2.32 4.48 -15.33
CA ASN A 243 -1.69 4.22 -16.63
C ASN A 243 -1.33 2.74 -16.82
N TYR A 244 -1.70 1.86 -15.89
CA TYR A 244 -1.55 0.42 -16.09
C TYR A 244 -2.64 -0.06 -17.05
N PRO A 245 -2.30 -0.96 -17.98
CA PRO A 245 -3.29 -1.59 -18.86
C PRO A 245 -4.13 -2.64 -18.10
N ASN A 246 -3.70 -3.03 -16.91
CA ASN A 246 -4.34 -3.96 -16.00
C ASN A 246 -4.42 -3.37 -14.57
N VAL A 247 -4.70 -4.21 -13.57
CA VAL A 247 -4.89 -3.77 -12.19
C VAL A 247 -3.65 -4.11 -11.36
N PRO A 248 -2.91 -3.11 -10.83
CA PRO A 248 -1.75 -3.36 -9.99
C PRO A 248 -2.18 -3.62 -8.54
N LEU A 249 -2.24 -4.87 -8.11
CA LEU A 249 -2.57 -5.24 -6.73
C LEU A 249 -1.37 -5.04 -5.78
N MET A 250 -1.65 -4.73 -4.52
CA MET A 250 -0.66 -4.53 -3.46
C MET A 250 -1.05 -5.37 -2.24
N GLY A 251 -0.29 -6.42 -1.95
CA GLY A 251 -0.51 -7.36 -0.85
C GLY A 251 0.41 -7.14 0.35
N THR A 252 0.50 -8.14 1.22
CA THR A 252 1.48 -8.15 2.32
C THR A 252 2.86 -8.61 1.83
N GLN A 253 2.91 -9.43 0.77
CA GLN A 253 4.15 -10.02 0.27
C GLN A 253 4.79 -9.21 -0.86
N GLY A 254 3.98 -8.43 -1.59
CA GLY A 254 4.45 -7.76 -2.80
C GLY A 254 3.36 -7.05 -3.60
N CYS A 255 3.75 -6.56 -4.78
CA CYS A 255 2.86 -5.98 -5.77
C CYS A 255 2.82 -6.84 -7.03
N ILE A 256 1.65 -7.00 -7.64
CA ILE A 256 1.45 -7.95 -8.75
C ILE A 256 0.35 -7.46 -9.70
N ASN A 257 0.49 -7.76 -10.99
CA ASN A 257 -0.59 -7.52 -11.94
C ASN A 257 -1.74 -8.53 -11.78
N TYR A 258 -2.97 -8.02 -11.78
CA TYR A 258 -4.21 -8.78 -11.96
C TYR A 258 -4.83 -8.43 -13.30
N ASN A 259 -5.29 -9.44 -14.04
CA ASN A 259 -5.82 -9.30 -15.39
C ASN A 259 -7.34 -9.60 -15.38
N PRO A 260 -8.22 -8.59 -15.18
CA PRO A 260 -9.67 -8.80 -15.05
C PRO A 260 -10.31 -9.48 -16.25
N ILE A 261 -9.73 -9.28 -17.45
CA ILE A 261 -10.17 -9.92 -18.69
C ILE A 261 -10.21 -11.45 -18.61
N MET A 262 -9.35 -12.06 -17.78
CA MET A 262 -9.32 -13.52 -17.61
C MET A 262 -10.53 -14.06 -16.82
N GLY A 263 -11.14 -13.22 -15.98
CA GLY A 263 -12.36 -13.54 -15.24
C GLY A 263 -13.64 -13.02 -15.92
N GLN A 264 -13.56 -12.48 -17.13
CA GLN A 264 -14.67 -11.77 -17.76
C GLN A 264 -15.94 -12.63 -17.90
N ARG A 265 -15.79 -13.92 -18.24
CA ARG A 265 -16.92 -14.87 -18.28
C ARG A 265 -17.53 -15.11 -16.92
N GLN A 266 -16.76 -15.07 -15.83
CA GLN A 266 -17.30 -15.20 -14.47
C GLN A 266 -18.14 -13.97 -14.09
N LEU A 267 -17.72 -12.81 -14.57
CA LEU A 267 -18.34 -11.50 -14.30
C LEU A 267 -19.56 -11.19 -15.19
N ALA A 268 -20.05 -12.20 -15.91
CA ALA A 268 -21.18 -12.10 -16.84
C ALA A 268 -20.93 -11.21 -18.04
N TYR A 269 -19.72 -11.29 -18.62
CA TYR A 269 -19.40 -10.66 -19.88
C TYR A 269 -18.75 -11.66 -20.86
N PRO A 270 -19.10 -11.62 -22.16
CA PRO A 270 -18.67 -12.62 -23.11
C PRO A 270 -17.18 -12.45 -23.47
N MET A 271 -16.53 -13.56 -23.84
CA MET A 271 -15.18 -13.54 -24.42
C MET A 271 -15.26 -13.56 -25.95
N MET A 272 -14.88 -12.43 -26.56
CA MET A 272 -15.03 -12.21 -28.00
C MET A 272 -13.81 -12.64 -28.82
N GLY A 273 -12.69 -12.92 -28.17
CA GLY A 273 -11.44 -13.33 -28.81
C GLY A 273 -10.36 -13.52 -27.76
N LEU A 274 -9.14 -13.79 -28.22
CA LEU A 274 -7.98 -13.79 -27.34
C LEU A 274 -7.80 -12.41 -26.67
N PRO A 275 -7.33 -12.36 -25.41
CA PRO A 275 -6.99 -11.10 -24.76
C PRO A 275 -5.91 -10.35 -25.55
N ALA A 276 -6.00 -9.03 -25.61
CA ALA A 276 -4.93 -8.20 -26.18
C ALA A 276 -3.67 -8.31 -25.31
N GLU A 277 -2.51 -8.50 -25.93
CA GLU A 277 -1.21 -8.66 -25.23
C GLU A 277 -0.91 -7.49 -24.27
N GLU A 278 -1.31 -6.27 -24.64
CA GLU A 278 -1.14 -5.08 -23.81
C GLU A 278 -1.84 -5.18 -22.45
N LEU A 279 -2.99 -5.88 -22.37
CA LEU A 279 -3.74 -6.09 -21.13
C LEU A 279 -3.09 -7.15 -20.22
N LEU A 280 -2.16 -7.92 -20.76
CA LEU A 280 -1.52 -9.04 -20.08
C LEU A 280 -0.08 -8.72 -19.64
N ILE A 281 0.38 -7.47 -19.78
CA ILE A 281 1.75 -7.08 -19.41
C ILE A 281 2.03 -7.46 -17.95
N PRO A 282 2.92 -8.44 -17.71
CA PRO A 282 3.13 -8.97 -16.39
C PRO A 282 4.06 -8.06 -15.58
N PHE A 283 3.79 -7.96 -14.29
CA PHE A 283 4.79 -7.52 -13.32
C PHE A 283 4.54 -8.21 -11.98
N VAL A 284 5.61 -8.48 -11.26
CA VAL A 284 5.58 -8.93 -9.88
C VAL A 284 6.79 -8.34 -9.18
N VAL A 285 6.58 -7.90 -7.94
CA VAL A 285 7.60 -7.30 -7.09
C VAL A 285 7.38 -7.84 -5.70
N TYR A 286 8.40 -8.48 -5.12
CA TYR A 286 8.37 -8.90 -3.72
C TYR A 286 9.04 -7.83 -2.85
N TYR A 287 8.48 -7.55 -1.67
CA TYR A 287 9.05 -6.55 -0.77
C TYR A 287 10.42 -6.97 -0.21
N GLU A 288 10.65 -8.28 -0.09
CA GLU A 288 11.92 -8.87 0.37
C GLU A 288 13.10 -8.54 -0.57
N ASP A 289 12.84 -8.26 -1.86
CA ASP A 289 13.88 -7.99 -2.86
C ASP A 289 14.44 -6.55 -2.78
N GLY A 290 13.87 -5.68 -1.93
CA GLY A 290 14.50 -4.45 -1.45
C GLY A 290 14.65 -3.24 -2.40
N ASN A 291 14.27 -3.33 -3.68
CA ASN A 291 14.66 -2.30 -4.68
C ASN A 291 13.54 -1.73 -5.58
N PHE A 292 12.27 -1.78 -5.15
CA PHE A 292 11.13 -1.45 -6.03
C PHE A 292 10.25 -0.28 -5.56
N THR A 293 10.81 0.65 -4.78
CA THR A 293 10.06 1.78 -4.19
C THR A 293 9.29 2.59 -5.24
N GLU A 294 9.88 2.83 -6.42
CA GLU A 294 9.22 3.58 -7.49
C GLU A 294 8.03 2.82 -8.08
N LEU A 295 8.18 1.52 -8.34
CA LEU A 295 7.11 0.68 -8.87
C LEU A 295 5.96 0.57 -7.87
N ILE A 296 6.26 0.38 -6.58
CA ILE A 296 5.27 0.36 -5.50
C ILE A 296 4.53 1.71 -5.43
N GLN A 297 5.25 2.83 -5.55
CA GLN A 297 4.62 4.16 -5.56
C GLN A 297 3.73 4.34 -6.80
N LYS A 298 4.16 3.85 -7.96
CA LYS A 298 3.39 3.91 -9.21
C LYS A 298 2.12 3.07 -9.12
N ALA A 299 2.20 1.85 -8.57
CA ALA A 299 1.06 1.00 -8.28
C ALA A 299 0.08 1.69 -7.31
N ARG A 300 0.59 2.26 -6.21
CA ARG A 300 -0.21 3.01 -5.24
C ARG A 300 -0.96 4.18 -5.88
N ASN A 301 -0.27 4.97 -6.71
CA ASN A 301 -0.85 6.13 -7.37
C ASN A 301 -1.87 5.75 -8.44
N ALA A 302 -1.72 4.59 -9.07
CA ALA A 302 -2.66 4.12 -10.10
C ALA A 302 -4.08 3.95 -9.56
N TRP A 303 -4.22 3.53 -8.30
CA TRP A 303 -5.52 3.36 -7.63
C TRP A 303 -6.26 4.68 -7.35
N ALA A 304 -5.61 5.83 -7.50
CA ALA A 304 -6.32 7.11 -7.48
C ALA A 304 -7.24 7.30 -8.70
N ARG A 305 -7.03 6.53 -9.78
CA ARG A 305 -7.83 6.57 -11.01
C ARG A 305 -8.21 5.16 -11.45
N VAL A 306 -9.19 4.58 -10.77
CA VAL A 306 -9.75 3.26 -11.11
C VAL A 306 -10.71 3.41 -12.29
N VAL A 307 -10.53 2.59 -13.33
CA VAL A 307 -11.46 2.53 -14.46
C VAL A 307 -12.30 1.27 -14.34
N ARG A 308 -13.62 1.48 -14.22
CA ARG A 308 -14.61 0.41 -14.18
C ARG A 308 -15.30 0.30 -15.54
N LYS A 309 -15.64 -0.91 -15.97
CA LYS A 309 -16.43 -1.17 -17.18
C LYS A 309 -17.66 -2.01 -16.84
N GLY A 310 -18.76 -1.74 -17.54
CA GLY A 310 -19.99 -2.53 -17.47
C GLY A 310 -20.46 -2.86 -18.88
N LYS A 311 -21.46 -2.11 -19.37
CA LYS A 311 -22.08 -2.33 -20.70
C LYS A 311 -21.07 -2.25 -21.85
N GLU A 312 -19.94 -1.56 -21.67
CA GLU A 312 -18.85 -1.48 -22.64
C GLU A 312 -18.19 -2.84 -22.92
N LEU A 313 -18.32 -3.81 -22.01
CA LEU A 313 -17.85 -5.19 -22.19
C LEU A 313 -18.84 -6.06 -22.98
N GLY A 314 -20.00 -5.52 -23.35
CA GLY A 314 -21.04 -6.19 -24.10
C GLY A 314 -22.28 -6.54 -23.28
N VAL A 315 -23.24 -7.21 -23.93
CA VAL A 315 -24.44 -7.73 -23.28
C VAL A 315 -24.05 -8.82 -22.29
N ARG A 316 -24.68 -8.82 -21.11
CA ARG A 316 -24.31 -9.78 -20.06
C ARG A 316 -24.52 -11.22 -20.54
N SER A 317 -23.45 -12.01 -20.49
CA SER A 317 -23.41 -13.40 -20.97
C SER A 317 -22.12 -14.08 -20.51
N CYS A 318 -22.13 -15.40 -20.37
CA CYS A 318 -20.92 -16.22 -20.17
C CYS A 318 -20.38 -16.82 -21.48
N ALA A 319 -20.92 -16.42 -22.63
CA ALA A 319 -20.57 -16.96 -23.93
C ALA A 319 -19.10 -16.71 -24.30
N ALA A 320 -18.54 -17.64 -25.06
CA ALA A 320 -17.20 -17.57 -25.60
C ALA A 320 -17.24 -17.82 -27.11
N LYS A 321 -16.65 -16.91 -27.91
CA LYS A 321 -16.53 -17.10 -29.35
C LYS A 321 -15.60 -18.28 -29.68
N ALA A 322 -15.83 -18.89 -30.85
CA ALA A 322 -15.02 -20.01 -31.35
C ALA A 322 -13.52 -19.67 -31.42
N SER A 323 -13.17 -18.43 -31.78
CA SER A 323 -11.77 -17.95 -31.81
C SER A 323 -11.10 -18.01 -30.44
N TYR A 324 -11.79 -17.58 -29.38
CA TYR A 324 -11.28 -17.67 -28.02
C TYR A 324 -11.16 -19.13 -27.55
N ARG A 325 -12.16 -19.97 -27.82
CA ARG A 325 -12.13 -21.41 -27.49
C ARG A 325 -10.96 -22.12 -28.16
N GLN A 326 -10.71 -21.82 -29.43
CA GLN A 326 -9.57 -22.37 -30.16
C GLN A 326 -8.25 -21.91 -29.56
N TRP A 327 -8.16 -20.63 -29.19
CA TRP A 327 -6.97 -20.09 -28.51
C TRP A 327 -6.71 -20.77 -27.16
N VAL A 328 -7.74 -21.03 -26.34
CA VAL A 328 -7.58 -21.78 -25.08
C VAL A 328 -7.05 -23.20 -25.34
N LYS A 329 -7.56 -23.91 -26.36
CA LYS A 329 -7.06 -25.25 -26.73
C LYS A 329 -5.58 -25.22 -27.13
N VAL A 330 -5.18 -24.25 -27.96
CA VAL A 330 -3.77 -24.07 -28.34
C VAL A 330 -2.92 -23.77 -27.09
N ARG A 331 -3.39 -22.88 -26.22
CA ARG A 331 -2.71 -22.53 -24.98
C ARG A 331 -2.47 -23.75 -24.09
N VAL A 332 -3.48 -24.60 -23.89
CA VAL A 332 -3.37 -25.84 -23.11
C VAL A 332 -2.25 -26.75 -23.60
N GLN A 333 -2.09 -26.87 -24.93
CA GLN A 333 -1.01 -27.65 -25.54
C GLN A 333 0.37 -27.02 -25.28
N GLU A 334 0.48 -25.69 -25.32
CA GLU A 334 1.74 -24.97 -25.04
C GLU A 334 2.23 -25.17 -23.60
N ILE A 335 1.31 -25.11 -22.63
CA ILE A 335 1.65 -25.16 -21.20
C ILE A 335 1.76 -26.59 -20.64
N LYS A 336 1.48 -27.62 -21.46
CA LYS A 336 1.62 -29.05 -21.13
C LYS A 336 0.94 -29.46 -19.82
N LEU A 337 -0.26 -28.95 -19.58
CA LEU A 337 -1.04 -29.30 -18.40
C LEU A 337 -1.47 -30.78 -18.40
N PRO A 338 -1.68 -31.40 -17.22
CA PRO A 338 -1.85 -32.84 -17.06
C PRO A 338 -3.28 -33.32 -17.40
N PHE A 339 -3.74 -33.06 -18.63
CA PHE A 339 -5.01 -33.62 -19.12
C PHE A 339 -4.77 -35.00 -19.73
N LYS A 340 -5.67 -35.95 -19.45
CA LYS A 340 -5.71 -37.20 -20.22
C LYS A 340 -6.26 -36.89 -21.60
N ASP A 341 -5.55 -37.32 -22.64
CA ASP A 341 -5.98 -37.17 -24.03
C ASP A 341 -7.39 -37.80 -24.20
N PRO A 342 -8.42 -37.04 -24.58
CA PRO A 342 -9.65 -37.64 -25.05
C PRO A 342 -9.33 -38.26 -26.42
N GLY A 343 -9.42 -39.58 -26.48
CA GLY A 343 -9.06 -40.40 -27.64
C GLY A 343 -9.46 -39.78 -28.97
N THR A 344 -8.49 -39.77 -29.88
CA THR A 344 -8.58 -39.42 -31.29
C THR A 344 -9.83 -40.03 -31.93
N SER A 345 -10.87 -39.22 -32.13
CA SER A 345 -11.90 -39.54 -33.11
C SER A 345 -11.36 -39.08 -34.46
N GLN A 346 -11.07 -40.05 -35.33
CA GLN A 346 -10.68 -39.81 -36.71
C GLN A 346 -11.76 -38.98 -37.41
N GLU A 347 -11.44 -37.72 -37.72
CA GLU A 347 -12.09 -37.04 -38.84
C GLU A 347 -11.46 -37.60 -40.13
N SER A 348 -12.31 -38.18 -40.97
CA SER A 348 -11.95 -38.69 -42.29
C SER A 348 -11.68 -37.52 -43.23
N GLU A 349 -10.56 -37.57 -43.95
CA GLU A 349 -10.29 -36.68 -45.08
C GLU A 349 -11.38 -36.83 -46.15
N PRO A 350 -11.93 -35.73 -46.69
CA PRO A 350 -12.57 -35.77 -47.99
C PRO A 350 -11.50 -35.65 -49.08
N SER A 351 -11.49 -36.64 -49.96
CA SER A 351 -10.76 -36.68 -51.23
C SER A 351 -11.00 -35.40 -52.06
N ASN A 352 -9.90 -34.78 -52.46
CA ASN A 352 -9.83 -33.65 -53.41
C ASN A 352 -10.26 -34.10 -54.82
N PRO A 353 -11.22 -33.43 -55.49
CA PRO A 353 -11.36 -33.50 -56.94
C PRO A 353 -10.59 -32.36 -57.62
N GLU A 354 -9.97 -32.68 -58.77
CA GLU A 354 -9.31 -31.75 -59.67
C GLU A 354 -10.25 -30.68 -60.28
N PRO A 355 -9.69 -29.55 -60.75
CA PRO A 355 -10.41 -28.28 -60.82
C PRO A 355 -11.31 -28.16 -62.05
N PHE A 356 -12.56 -27.78 -61.81
CA PHE A 356 -13.43 -27.19 -62.81
C PHE A 356 -13.45 -25.67 -62.60
N GLU A 357 -12.98 -24.88 -63.57
CA GLU A 357 -13.03 -23.41 -63.48
C GLU A 357 -14.49 -22.94 -63.65
N ASN A 358 -15.22 -22.88 -62.54
CA ASN A 358 -16.49 -22.16 -62.45
C ASN A 358 -16.24 -20.65 -62.25
N GLU A 359 -17.19 -19.83 -62.65
CA GLU A 359 -17.10 -18.36 -62.61
C GLU A 359 -16.86 -17.81 -61.18
N GLU A 360 -17.27 -18.56 -60.15
CA GLU A 360 -16.95 -18.29 -58.74
C GLU A 360 -15.45 -18.32 -58.43
N VAL A 361 -14.67 -19.18 -59.09
CA VAL A 361 -13.22 -19.28 -58.87
C VAL A 361 -12.51 -18.05 -59.45
N LYS A 362 -13.01 -17.50 -60.56
CA LYS A 362 -12.50 -16.23 -61.11
C LYS A 362 -12.83 -15.08 -60.18
N GLU A 363 -14.04 -15.04 -59.62
CA GLU A 363 -14.42 -14.00 -58.65
C GLU A 363 -13.57 -14.08 -57.37
N LEU A 364 -13.29 -15.30 -56.88
CA LEU A 364 -12.40 -15.52 -55.73
C LEU A 364 -10.96 -15.08 -56.01
N LYS A 365 -10.42 -15.33 -57.22
CA LYS A 365 -9.09 -14.83 -57.64
C LYS A 365 -9.03 -13.30 -57.61
N VAL A 366 -10.08 -12.61 -58.07
CA VAL A 366 -10.17 -11.14 -58.02
C VAL A 366 -10.27 -10.63 -56.58
N ARG A 367 -11.07 -11.27 -55.72
CA ARG A 367 -11.17 -10.92 -54.29
C ARG A 367 -9.83 -11.13 -53.56
N LEU A 368 -9.12 -12.21 -53.87
CA LEU A 368 -7.80 -12.50 -53.30
C LEU A 368 -6.76 -11.45 -53.72
N ALA A 369 -6.73 -11.05 -54.99
CA ALA A 369 -5.84 -9.98 -55.47
C ALA A 369 -6.11 -8.65 -54.74
N LYS A 370 -7.39 -8.29 -54.55
CA LYS A 370 -7.79 -7.09 -53.79
C LYS A 370 -7.40 -7.18 -52.31
N MET A 371 -7.43 -8.38 -51.72
CA MET A 371 -7.00 -8.61 -50.34
C MET A 371 -5.48 -8.50 -50.18
N ILE A 372 -4.71 -9.01 -51.15
CA ILE A 372 -3.25 -8.87 -51.18
C ILE A 372 -2.85 -7.40 -51.27
N GLU A 373 -3.50 -6.61 -52.13
CA GLU A 373 -3.23 -5.17 -52.24
C GLU A 373 -3.53 -4.42 -50.93
N LYS A 374 -4.63 -4.77 -50.25
CA LYS A 374 -4.96 -4.22 -48.92
C LYS A 374 -3.92 -4.61 -47.88
N ASN A 375 -3.46 -5.86 -47.86
CA ASN A 375 -2.43 -6.31 -46.91
C ASN A 375 -1.12 -5.54 -47.12
N VAL A 376 -0.67 -5.34 -48.36
CA VAL A 376 0.53 -4.55 -48.66
C VAL A 376 0.38 -3.10 -48.18
N ARG A 377 -0.82 -2.51 -48.30
CA ARG A 377 -1.11 -1.17 -47.78
C ARG A 377 -1.02 -1.12 -46.26
N VAL A 378 -1.67 -2.06 -45.57
CA VAL A 378 -1.65 -2.15 -44.10
C VAL A 378 -0.23 -2.39 -43.58
N GLU A 379 0.57 -3.22 -44.25
CA GLU A 379 1.98 -3.44 -43.88
C GLU A 379 2.83 -2.17 -44.00
N ARG A 380 2.56 -1.31 -45.00
CA ARG A 380 3.21 -0.02 -45.14
C ARG A 380 2.84 0.92 -44.00
N GLU A 381 1.54 1.07 -43.72
CA GLU A 381 1.03 1.90 -42.61
C GLU A 381 1.58 1.43 -41.26
N LEU A 382 1.66 0.13 -41.05
CA LEU A 382 2.26 -0.46 -39.84
C LEU A 382 3.74 -0.11 -39.71
N ARG A 383 4.49 -0.10 -40.81
CA ARG A 383 5.91 0.27 -40.83
C ARG A 383 6.10 1.76 -40.49
N GLU A 384 5.29 2.64 -41.06
CA GLU A 384 5.29 4.08 -40.79
C GLU A 384 4.90 4.38 -39.33
N SER A 385 3.87 3.70 -38.82
CA SER A 385 3.47 3.79 -37.42
C SER A 385 4.58 3.33 -36.46
N ARG A 386 5.27 2.23 -36.77
CA ARG A 386 6.44 1.75 -35.98
C ARG A 386 7.58 2.77 -35.96
N GLN A 387 7.89 3.40 -37.10
CA GLN A 387 8.90 4.46 -37.16
C GLN A 387 8.50 5.67 -36.32
N THR A 388 7.24 6.09 -36.39
CA THR A 388 6.69 7.18 -35.57
C THR A 388 6.79 6.85 -34.08
N CYS A 389 6.41 5.64 -33.68
CA CYS A 389 6.56 5.17 -32.31
C CYS A 389 8.02 5.16 -31.84
N ALA A 390 8.98 4.81 -32.71
CA ALA A 390 10.40 4.84 -32.36
C ALA A 390 10.91 6.27 -32.11
N ILE A 391 10.47 7.24 -32.92
CA ILE A 391 10.79 8.67 -32.73
C ILE A 391 10.18 9.17 -31.42
N LEU A 392 8.88 8.95 -31.20
CA LEU A 392 8.20 9.38 -29.98
C LEU A 392 8.81 8.76 -28.71
N LYS A 393 9.25 7.50 -28.77
CA LYS A 393 9.98 6.86 -27.65
C LYS A 393 11.30 7.57 -27.35
N ARG A 394 12.05 7.99 -28.37
CA ARG A 394 13.31 8.73 -28.20
C ARG A 394 13.06 10.10 -27.57
N GLU A 395 12.10 10.86 -28.10
CA GLU A 395 11.72 12.16 -27.54
C GLU A 395 11.22 12.05 -26.09
N ASN A 396 10.47 10.99 -25.78
CA ASN A 396 9.99 10.77 -24.41
C ASN A 396 11.14 10.42 -23.45
N SER A 397 12.13 9.65 -23.90
CA SER A 397 13.35 9.38 -23.11
C SER A 397 14.17 10.65 -22.87
N GLU A 398 14.31 11.51 -23.87
CA GLU A 398 14.99 12.82 -23.74
C GLU A 398 14.26 13.75 -22.77
N LYS A 399 12.92 13.83 -22.86
CA LYS A 399 12.09 14.58 -21.91
C LYS A 399 12.20 14.05 -20.49
N GLN A 400 12.26 12.72 -20.32
CA GLN A 400 12.42 12.10 -19.01
C GLN A 400 13.77 12.44 -18.38
N GLN A 401 14.86 12.39 -19.16
CA GLN A 401 16.20 12.79 -18.70
C GLN A 401 16.22 14.27 -18.29
N ALA A 402 15.65 15.16 -19.11
CA ALA A 402 15.56 16.59 -18.78
C ALA A 402 14.76 16.84 -17.49
N TYR A 403 13.66 16.11 -17.29
CA TYR A 403 12.86 16.20 -16.07
C TYR A 403 13.64 15.76 -14.82
N GLU A 404 14.40 14.66 -14.91
CA GLU A 404 15.23 14.18 -13.81
C GLU A 404 16.35 15.16 -13.43
N GLU A 405 16.96 15.84 -14.41
CA GLU A 405 17.95 16.88 -14.14
C GLU A 405 17.35 18.08 -13.40
N VAL A 406 16.18 18.55 -13.85
CA VAL A 406 15.44 19.64 -13.17
C VAL A 406 15.07 19.23 -11.75
N TRP A 407 14.60 17.99 -11.56
CA TRP A 407 14.27 17.44 -10.26
C TRP A 407 15.47 17.40 -9.30
N LYS A 408 16.64 16.95 -9.77
CA LYS A 408 17.88 16.94 -8.98
C LYS A 408 18.30 18.37 -8.57
N LYS A 409 18.21 19.33 -9.50
CA LYS A 409 18.49 20.75 -9.21
C LYS A 409 17.52 21.30 -8.17
N GLN A 410 16.22 21.03 -8.30
CA GLN A 410 15.19 21.47 -7.35
C GLN A 410 15.44 20.93 -5.94
N LYS A 411 15.83 19.66 -5.81
CA LYS A 411 16.16 19.04 -4.51
C LYS A 411 17.39 19.69 -3.85
N SER A 412 18.40 20.03 -4.65
CA SER A 412 19.60 20.74 -4.18
C SER A 412 19.23 22.14 -3.67
N VAL A 413 18.44 22.89 -4.42
CA VAL A 413 17.93 24.21 -4.02
C VAL A 413 17.13 24.12 -2.73
N GLN A 414 16.18 23.19 -2.63
CA GLN A 414 15.35 23.02 -1.42
C GLN A 414 16.19 22.69 -0.17
N SER A 415 17.21 21.84 -0.32
CA SER A 415 18.17 21.53 0.75
C SER A 415 18.94 22.78 1.19
N HIS A 416 19.41 23.59 0.23
CA HIS A 416 20.11 24.84 0.52
C HIS A 416 19.19 25.86 1.21
N THR A 417 17.97 26.06 0.70
CA THR A 417 16.96 26.94 1.31
C THR A 417 16.67 26.55 2.76
N THR A 418 16.52 25.26 3.05
CA THR A 418 16.27 24.76 4.41
C THR A 418 17.46 25.03 5.35
N LYS A 419 18.71 24.98 4.84
CA LYS A 419 19.90 25.32 5.62
C LYS A 419 19.95 26.82 5.90
N VAL A 420 19.72 27.65 4.90
CA VAL A 420 19.70 29.12 5.05
C VAL A 420 18.62 29.55 6.04
N GLN A 421 17.42 28.96 5.96
CA GLN A 421 16.33 29.25 6.89
C GLN A 421 16.73 28.96 8.34
N ARG A 422 17.35 27.80 8.60
CA ARG A 422 17.85 27.45 9.94
C ARG A 422 18.92 28.43 10.45
N CYS A 423 19.83 28.85 9.57
CA CYS A 423 20.85 29.85 9.93
C CYS A 423 20.21 31.20 10.26
N LEU A 424 19.19 31.62 9.51
CA LEU A 424 18.47 32.87 9.74
C LEU A 424 17.72 32.85 11.08
N GLU A 425 17.03 31.75 11.39
CA GLU A 425 16.34 31.56 12.67
C GLU A 425 17.31 31.62 13.86
N ALA A 426 18.48 30.98 13.73
CA ALA A 426 19.53 31.04 14.76
C ALA A 426 20.07 32.48 14.95
N ALA A 427 20.37 33.18 13.85
CA ALA A 427 20.84 34.57 13.90
C ALA A 427 19.80 35.51 14.53
N ASN A 428 18.51 35.32 14.21
CA ASN A 428 17.44 36.13 14.77
C ASN A 428 17.28 35.91 16.29
N LYS A 429 17.45 34.66 16.75
CA LYS A 429 17.44 34.33 18.19
C LYS A 429 18.61 35.01 18.92
N GLU A 430 19.82 34.94 18.36
CA GLU A 430 21.01 35.58 18.90
C GLU A 430 20.86 37.11 18.98
N LEU A 431 20.36 37.74 17.91
CA LEU A 431 20.06 39.17 17.92
C LEU A 431 19.04 39.54 19.01
N GLY A 432 18.02 38.72 19.20
CA GLY A 432 17.04 38.88 20.28
C GLY A 432 17.68 38.86 21.68
N LEU A 433 18.67 37.99 21.91
CA LEU A 433 19.41 37.93 23.17
C LEU A 433 20.26 39.18 23.37
N ARG A 434 21.03 39.59 22.35
CA ARG A 434 21.87 40.81 22.42
C ARG A 434 21.07 42.08 22.67
N VAL A 435 19.86 42.18 22.10
CA VAL A 435 18.96 43.31 22.37
C VAL A 435 18.53 43.33 23.85
N LYS A 436 18.22 42.17 24.44
CA LYS A 436 17.86 42.07 25.86
C LYS A 436 19.03 42.46 26.75
N GLU A 437 20.24 41.94 26.49
CA GLU A 437 21.45 42.29 27.22
C GLU A 437 21.73 43.79 27.16
N ARG A 438 21.73 44.38 25.96
CA ARG A 438 21.92 45.81 25.76
C ARG A 438 20.90 46.64 26.56
N ASN A 439 19.64 46.24 26.55
CA ASN A 439 18.59 46.95 27.27
C ASN A 439 18.78 46.86 28.80
N ALA A 440 19.22 45.71 29.32
CA ALA A 440 19.57 45.55 30.73
C ALA A 440 20.76 46.45 31.12
N THR A 441 21.84 46.47 30.33
CA THR A 441 22.99 47.35 30.57
C THR A 441 22.61 48.84 30.52
N LEU A 442 21.73 49.23 29.60
CA LEU A 442 21.23 50.60 29.54
C LEU A 442 20.40 50.99 30.77
N TYR A 443 19.62 50.05 31.32
CA TYR A 443 18.87 50.25 32.55
C TYR A 443 19.82 50.45 33.74
N GLU A 444 20.80 49.57 33.91
CA GLU A 444 21.83 49.68 34.96
C GLU A 444 22.61 51.00 34.85
N LYS A 445 23.01 51.40 33.63
CA LYS A 445 23.68 52.68 33.39
C LYS A 445 22.83 53.87 33.84
N ARG A 446 21.51 53.84 33.64
CA ARG A 446 20.61 54.91 34.14
C ARG A 446 20.57 54.93 35.66
N GLN A 447 20.48 53.77 36.31
CA GLN A 447 20.49 53.67 37.77
C GLN A 447 21.78 54.22 38.37
N LEU A 448 22.94 53.79 37.83
CA LEU A 448 24.24 54.30 38.26
C LEU A 448 24.39 55.80 38.04
N LYS A 449 23.92 56.33 36.91
CA LYS A 449 23.94 57.77 36.64
C LYS A 449 23.09 58.55 37.67
N GLY A 450 21.91 58.02 38.03
CA GLY A 450 21.06 58.60 39.08
C GLY A 450 21.75 58.61 40.44
N ALA A 451 22.36 57.48 40.84
CA ALA A 451 23.11 57.37 42.10
C ALA A 451 24.30 58.33 42.14
N LEU A 452 25.03 58.49 41.03
CA LEU A 452 26.17 59.40 40.93
C LEU A 452 25.75 60.87 41.09
N TYR A 453 24.63 61.29 40.49
CA TYR A 453 24.10 62.65 40.71
C TYR A 453 23.68 62.88 42.16
N LYS A 454 23.09 61.87 42.81
CA LYS A 454 22.75 61.97 44.23
C LYS A 454 24.01 62.12 45.09
N ALA A 455 24.99 61.24 44.93
CA ALA A 455 26.25 61.31 45.67
C ALA A 455 27.00 62.63 45.46
N LYS A 456 26.93 63.20 44.24
CA LYS A 456 27.52 64.52 43.95
C LYS A 456 26.83 65.64 44.75
N ARG A 457 25.50 65.65 44.83
CA ARG A 457 24.76 66.62 45.66
C ARG A 457 25.09 66.46 47.14
N ASP A 458 25.05 65.24 47.65
CA ASP A 458 25.35 64.94 49.06
C ASP A 458 26.77 65.41 49.44
N ARG A 459 27.74 65.25 48.52
CA ARG A 459 29.11 65.77 48.68
C ARG A 459 29.16 67.29 48.72
N GLU A 460 28.46 67.98 47.83
CA GLU A 460 28.41 69.45 47.79
C GLU A 460 27.78 70.03 49.07
N GLU A 461 26.70 69.41 49.56
CA GLU A 461 26.08 69.75 50.84
C GLU A 461 27.05 69.54 52.02
N ALA A 462 27.73 68.39 52.08
CA ALA A 462 28.70 68.10 53.13
C ALA A 462 29.90 69.06 53.12
N LEU A 463 30.39 69.46 51.93
CA LEU A 463 31.45 70.46 51.80
C LEU A 463 30.99 71.84 52.31
N THR A 464 29.75 72.21 52.04
CA THR A 464 29.16 73.47 52.52
C THR A 464 29.09 73.46 54.05
N GLN A 465 28.57 72.38 54.64
CA GLN A 465 28.51 72.21 56.11
C GLN A 465 29.90 72.20 56.75
N ALA A 466 30.89 71.55 56.13
CA ALA A 466 32.26 71.55 56.62
C ALA A 466 32.87 72.95 56.63
N SER A 467 32.64 73.75 55.57
CA SER A 467 33.09 75.14 55.52
C SER A 467 32.43 75.99 56.61
N GLU A 468 31.14 75.85 56.84
CA GLU A 468 30.42 76.56 57.92
C GLU A 468 30.97 76.20 59.30
N LEU A 469 31.21 74.91 59.56
CA LEU A 469 31.83 74.45 60.80
C LEU A 469 33.25 74.98 60.97
N GLN A 470 34.05 75.00 59.91
CA GLN A 470 35.41 75.53 59.94
C GLN A 470 35.41 77.03 60.29
N THR A 471 34.50 77.82 59.71
CA THR A 471 34.33 79.24 60.08
C THR A 471 33.91 79.40 61.54
N ARG A 472 33.01 78.55 62.07
CA ARG A 472 32.62 78.57 63.49
C ARG A 472 33.78 78.23 64.41
N VAL A 473 34.60 77.23 64.07
CA VAL A 473 35.79 76.87 64.86
C VAL A 473 36.79 78.02 64.88
N GLN A 474 37.07 78.64 63.73
CA GLN A 474 37.97 79.80 63.66
C GLN A 474 37.47 80.97 64.53
N ASN A 475 36.16 81.25 64.51
CA ASN A 475 35.59 82.29 65.35
C ASN A 475 35.72 81.96 66.84
N MET A 476 35.50 80.69 67.23
CA MET A 476 35.71 80.24 68.61
C MET A 476 37.18 80.32 69.03
N GLU A 477 38.12 79.93 68.16
CA GLU A 477 39.55 80.05 68.42
C GLU A 477 39.96 81.51 68.68
N GLU A 478 39.42 82.45 67.91
CA GLU A 478 39.68 83.87 68.11
C GLU A 478 39.09 84.39 69.43
N GLN A 479 37.85 84.00 69.76
CA GLN A 479 37.24 84.30 71.06
C GLN A 479 38.06 83.73 72.23
N ILE A 480 38.59 82.52 72.11
CA ILE A 480 39.45 81.92 73.13
C ILE A 480 40.75 82.72 73.26
N LYS A 481 41.38 83.15 72.16
CA LYS A 481 42.57 84.03 72.23
C LYS A 481 42.26 85.34 72.94
N GLU A 482 41.14 85.99 72.64
CA GLU A 482 40.72 87.22 73.32
C GLU A 482 40.56 87.00 74.83
N ILE A 483 39.91 85.89 75.25
CA ILE A 483 39.75 85.54 76.66
C ILE A 483 41.12 85.26 77.31
N VAL A 484 42.00 84.51 76.66
CA VAL A 484 43.35 84.22 77.17
C VAL A 484 44.15 85.51 77.35
N MET A 485 44.12 86.42 76.37
CA MET A 485 44.76 87.73 76.50
C MET A 485 44.17 88.58 77.63
N ALA A 486 42.84 88.53 77.84
CA ALA A 486 42.19 89.21 78.96
C ALA A 486 42.65 88.65 80.32
N CYS A 487 42.68 87.32 80.47
CA CYS A 487 43.20 86.66 81.68
C CYS A 487 44.69 86.97 81.91
N GLU A 488 45.52 87.00 80.87
CA GLU A 488 46.95 87.37 80.97
C GLU A 488 47.14 88.85 81.36
N ALA A 489 46.28 89.75 80.87
CA ALA A 489 46.27 91.16 81.27
C ALA A 489 45.87 91.33 82.75
N GLU A 490 44.88 90.56 83.24
CA GLU A 490 44.48 90.55 84.65
C GLU A 490 45.62 90.01 85.55
N ILE A 491 46.29 88.92 85.16
CA ILE A 491 47.43 88.36 85.90
C ILE A 491 48.62 89.33 85.96
N ASN A 492 48.86 90.10 84.89
CA ASN A 492 49.92 91.10 84.86
C ASN A 492 49.56 92.41 85.59
N ALA A 493 48.28 92.66 85.87
CA ALA A 493 47.84 93.79 86.70
C ALA A 493 47.93 93.50 88.21
N GLU A 494 48.06 92.22 88.61
CA GLU A 494 48.22 91.78 90.00
C GLU A 494 49.69 91.54 90.43
N LYS A 495 50.66 91.82 89.54
CA LYS A 495 52.11 91.87 89.85
C LYS A 495 52.60 93.30 89.81
#